data_AF-A0A1Y2V552-F1
#
_entry.id   AF-A0A1Y2V552-F1
#
_cell.length_a   1.000
_cell.length_b   1.000
_cell.length_c   1.000
_cell.angle_alpha   90.00
_cell.angle_beta   90.00
_cell.angle_gamma   90.00
#
_symmetry.space_group_name_H-M   'P 1'
#
loop_
_entity.id
_entity.type
_entity.pdbx_description
1 polymer ?
#
loop_
_entity_poly.entity_id
_entity_poly.type
_entity_poly.pdbx_seq_one_letter_code
_entity_poly.pdbx_strand_id
1 'polypeptide(L)' 'NHAINLKKGKKPPFNLIYLLVKKELKILKEYINNTLKKGWIKLLKSITGLLILFIPKLKEKL' A
#
# COMPACT_ATOMS: atom_id res chain seq x y z
N ASN A 1 18.46 -1.16 -9.06
CA ASN A 1 18.10 0.05 -8.28
C ASN A 1 17.27 0.98 -9.13
N HIS A 2 16.08 1.34 -8.66
CA HIS A 2 15.21 2.32 -9.32
C HIS A 2 15.04 3.52 -8.38
N ALA A 3 15.29 4.73 -8.88
CA ALA A 3 15.17 5.97 -8.11
C ALA A 3 13.98 6.80 -8.61
N ILE A 4 13.22 7.36 -7.68
CA ILE A 4 12.07 8.24 -7.97
C ILE A 4 12.42 9.64 -7.48
N ASN A 5 12.75 10.53 -8.41
CA ASN A 5 13.13 11.90 -8.09
C ASN A 5 11.89 12.79 -7.95
N LEU A 6 11.80 13.54 -6.85
CA LEU A 6 10.77 14.55 -6.67
C LEU A 6 11.10 15.81 -7.48
N LYS A 7 10.07 16.46 -8.05
CA LYS A 7 10.23 17.78 -8.66
C LYS A 7 10.62 18.81 -7.59
N LYS A 8 11.42 19.81 -7.98
CA LYS A 8 11.88 20.89 -7.09
C LYS A 8 10.69 21.54 -6.37
N GLY A 9 10.76 21.63 -5.04
CA GLY A 9 9.73 22.23 -4.18
C GLY A 9 8.49 21.36 -3.93
N LYS A 10 8.43 20.12 -4.43
CA LYS A 10 7.30 19.20 -4.17
C LYS A 10 7.60 18.30 -2.98
N LYS A 11 6.58 18.14 -2.10
CA LYS A 11 6.59 17.18 -0.99
C LYS A 11 5.90 15.89 -1.43
N PRO A 12 6.28 14.73 -0.86
CA PRO A 12 5.57 13.49 -1.10
C PRO A 12 4.12 13.58 -0.57
N PRO A 13 3.18 12.81 -1.14
CA PRO A 13 1.79 12.82 -0.71
C PRO A 13 1.66 12.27 0.71
N PHE A 14 0.83 12.93 1.52
CA PHE A 14 0.41 12.49 2.85
C PHE A 14 -1.09 12.23 2.81
N ASN A 15 -1.48 11.10 2.26
CA ASN A 15 -2.89 10.78 2.05
C ASN A 15 -3.46 10.06 3.28
N LEU A 16 -4.74 10.29 3.53
CA LEU A 16 -5.49 9.57 4.56
C LEU A 16 -5.60 8.08 4.22
N ILE A 17 -5.62 7.25 5.27
CA ILE A 17 -5.91 5.82 5.17
C ILE A 17 -7.43 5.67 5.01
N TYR A 18 -7.87 5.00 3.95
CA TYR A 18 -9.30 4.76 3.73
C TYR A 18 -9.85 3.70 4.69
N LEU A 19 -11.13 3.83 5.03
CA LEU A 19 -11.83 2.86 5.86
C LEU A 19 -12.09 1.58 5.07
N LEU A 20 -11.37 0.51 5.40
CA LEU A 20 -11.57 -0.81 4.80
C LEU A 20 -12.65 -1.59 5.56
N VAL A 21 -13.51 -2.30 4.83
CA VAL A 21 -14.43 -3.26 5.47
C VAL A 21 -13.67 -4.48 5.99
N LYS A 22 -14.22 -5.20 6.98
CA LYS A 22 -13.54 -6.32 7.66
C LYS A 22 -12.92 -7.34 6.70
N LYS A 23 -13.60 -7.64 5.58
CA LYS A 23 -13.13 -8.59 4.56
C LYS A 23 -11.86 -8.08 3.87
N GLU A 24 -11.89 -6.87 3.34
CA GLU A 24 -10.74 -6.22 2.70
C GLU A 24 -9.55 -6.08 3.65
N LEU A 25 -9.82 -5.74 4.91
CA LEU A 25 -8.78 -5.61 5.93
C LEU A 25 -8.09 -6.96 6.22
N LYS A 26 -8.84 -8.08 6.21
CA LYS A 26 -8.26 -9.42 6.33
C LYS A 26 -7.36 -9.75 5.14
N ILE A 27 -7.84 -9.48 3.93
CA ILE A 27 -7.08 -9.69 2.68
C ILE A 27 -5.80 -8.85 2.70
N LEU A 28 -5.89 -7.58 3.11
CA LEU A 28 -4.73 -6.69 3.18
C LEU A 28 -3.67 -7.20 4.16
N LYS A 29 -4.08 -7.64 5.35
CA LYS A 29 -3.16 -8.20 6.35
C LYS A 29 -2.43 -9.44 5.84
N GLU A 30 -3.16 -10.33 5.16
CA GLU A 30 -2.58 -11.52 4.56
C GLU A 30 -1.57 -11.17 3.45
N TYR A 31 -1.93 -10.25 2.56
CA TYR A 31 -1.03 -9.75 1.51
C TYR A 31 0.25 -9.13 2.10
N ILE A 32 0.13 -8.27 3.12
CA ILE A 32 1.27 -7.63 3.78
C ILE A 32 2.19 -8.69 4.41
N ASN A 33 1.64 -9.66 5.15
CA ASN A 33 2.44 -10.71 5.76
C ASN A 33 3.19 -11.56 4.72
N ASN A 34 2.52 -11.93 3.63
CA ASN A 34 3.13 -12.70 2.56
C ASN A 34 4.22 -11.90 1.81
N THR A 35 4.00 -10.61 1.56
CA THR A 35 4.97 -9.75 0.87
C THR A 35 6.17 -9.37 1.74
N LEU A 36 5.98 -9.22 3.05
CA LEU A 36 7.07 -9.08 4.02
C LEU A 36 7.96 -10.34 4.03
N LYS A 37 7.36 -11.54 4.08
CA LYS A 37 8.10 -12.81 4.03
C LYS A 37 8.91 -12.97 2.73
N LYS A 38 8.37 -12.47 1.61
CA LYS A 38 9.07 -12.47 0.31
C LYS A 38 10.16 -11.40 0.19
N GLY A 39 10.26 -10.47 1.16
CA GLY A 39 11.21 -9.37 1.12
C GLY A 39 10.88 -8.28 0.10
N TRP A 40 9.65 -8.24 -0.43
CA TRP A 40 9.23 -7.24 -1.44
C TRP A 40 8.98 -5.87 -0.82
N ILE A 41 8.49 -5.85 0.42
CA ILE A 41 8.27 -4.64 1.21
C ILE A 41 8.99 -4.74 2.55
N LYS A 42 9.23 -3.59 3.20
CA LYS A 42 9.82 -3.50 4.53
C LYS A 42 9.14 -2.40 5.33
N LEU A 43 9.17 -2.52 6.65
CA LEU A 43 8.68 -1.47 7.54
C LEU A 43 9.52 -0.19 7.33
N LEU A 44 8.84 0.94 7.20
CA LEU A 44 9.45 2.27 7.14
C LEU A 44 8.94 3.12 8.30
N LYS A 45 9.80 3.95 8.88
CA LYS A 45 9.44 4.96 9.90
C LYS A 45 8.98 6.29 9.29
N SER A 46 8.75 6.34 7.98
CA SER A 46 8.36 7.57 7.30
C SER A 46 6.91 7.93 7.61
N ILE A 47 6.64 9.23 7.75
CA ILE A 47 5.28 9.79 7.91
C ILE A 47 4.51 9.75 6.58
N THR A 48 5.17 9.42 5.47
CA THR A 48 4.56 9.36 4.13
C THR A 48 3.65 8.13 4.00
N GLY A 49 2.38 8.36 3.67
CA GLY A 49 1.38 7.32 3.44
C GLY A 49 0.64 7.56 2.12
N LEU A 50 0.35 6.48 1.40
CA LEU A 50 -0.45 6.49 0.18
C LEU A 50 -1.66 5.57 0.32
N LEU A 51 -2.73 5.90 -0.41
CA LEU A 51 -3.95 5.13 -0.47
C LEU A 51 -3.70 3.73 -1.06
N ILE A 52 -4.31 2.71 -0.45
CA ILE A 52 -4.41 1.35 -1.00
C ILE A 52 -5.87 1.12 -1.40
N LEU A 53 -6.10 0.79 -2.67
CA LEU A 53 -7.43 0.50 -3.21
C LEU A 53 -7.48 -0.95 -3.70
N PHE A 54 -8.51 -1.69 -3.30
CA PHE A 54 -8.78 -3.03 -3.81
C PHE A 54 -9.58 -2.94 -5.11
N ILE A 55 -9.10 -3.63 -6.15
CA ILE A 55 -9.81 -3.78 -7.42
C ILE A 55 -10.07 -5.28 -7.61
N PRO A 56 -11.34 -5.73 -7.66
CA PRO A 56 -11.63 -7.13 -7.94
C PRO A 56 -11.15 -7.49 -9.33
N LYS A 57 -10.49 -8.65 -9.47
CA LYS A 57 -10.17 -9.17 -10.80
C LYS A 57 -11.46 -9.67 -11.45
N LEU A 58 -11.56 -9.54 -12.77
CA LEU A 58 -12.74 -9.88 -13.58
C LEU A 58 -13.34 -11.29 -13.38
N LYS A 59 -12.65 -12.21 -12.66
CA LYS A 59 -13.13 -13.56 -12.34
C LYS A 59 -13.36 -13.82 -10.84
N GLU A 60 -13.03 -12.87 -9.96
CA GLU A 60 -13.12 -13.03 -8.51
C GLU A 60 -13.82 -11.82 -7.88
N LYS A 61 -15.01 -12.04 -7.31
CA LYS A 61 -15.66 -11.06 -6.44
C LYS A 61 -14.94 -11.02 -5.10
N LEU A 62 -14.63 -9.80 -4.62
CA LEU A 62 -13.96 -9.55 -3.36
C LEU A 62 -14.70 -10.11 -2.17
#